data_AF-A0A3M3WWY3-F1
#
_entry.id   AF-A0A3M3WWY3-F1
#
_cell.length_a   1.000
_cell.length_b   1.000
_cell.length_c   1.000
_cell.angle_alpha   90.00
_cell.angle_beta   90.00
_cell.angle_gamma   90.00
#
_symmetry.space_group_name_H-M   'P 1'
#
loop_
_entity.id
_entity.type
_entity.pdbx_description
1 polymer ?
#
loop_
_entity_poly.entity_id
_entity_poly.type
_entity_poly.pdbx_seq_one_letter_code
_entity_poly.pdbx_strand_id
1 'polypeptide(L)'
;MIELLQEYWKPFLYTDGVNITGLAMTMWLLSASIAIGFCVSIPLSIARVSKNRWVRWPVQFYTYLFRGTPLYIQLLICYTGIYSIAAVREQPMLDAFFRDAMNCTILAFTLNTCAYTTEIFAGAIRSMAHGEVEAAKAYGLTGWKLYAYVIMPSVLRRSLPYYSNEVILMLHSTTVAFTATVPDILKVARDANSATFMTFQSFGIAAVMYLTVTFILVGLFRLAERRWLAFLGDSAYEFTLTLNRWLNHWRAKYGYGYWSLSAYLKHKVKSAVNFISDFEEAIAHECVKRGLDGVVCGHIHHAEIRQVGGVEYLNCGDWVESCTALIEHLDGTIELFRLADAHLKASQPVVQEPVSETVA
;
A
#
# COMPACT_ATOMS: atom_id res chain seq x y z
N MET A 1 -8.05 -42.52 2.17
CA MET A 1 -8.14 -41.08 2.47
C MET A 1 -8.90 -40.84 3.78
N ILE A 2 -10.13 -41.36 3.95
CA ILE A 2 -10.91 -41.21 5.19
C ILE A 2 -10.23 -41.90 6.38
N GLU A 3 -9.70 -43.12 6.21
CA GLU A 3 -8.99 -43.86 7.27
C GLU A 3 -7.71 -43.14 7.73
N LEU A 4 -6.90 -42.66 6.76
CA LEU A 4 -5.68 -41.89 7.04
C LEU A 4 -6.00 -40.55 7.72
N LEU A 5 -7.12 -39.90 7.33
CA LEU A 5 -7.64 -38.73 8.03
C LEU A 5 -8.06 -39.09 9.46
N GLN A 6 -8.77 -40.18 9.71
CA GLN A 6 -9.21 -40.59 11.06
C GLN A 6 -8.04 -40.90 11.99
N GLU A 7 -6.91 -41.38 11.46
CA GLU A 7 -5.73 -41.73 12.25
C GLU A 7 -4.73 -40.56 12.42
N TYR A 8 -4.53 -39.74 11.37
CA TYR A 8 -3.50 -38.68 11.36
C TYR A 8 -4.02 -37.24 11.42
N TRP A 9 -5.34 -36.99 11.49
CA TRP A 9 -5.85 -35.61 11.60
C TRP A 9 -5.34 -34.88 12.85
N LYS A 10 -5.08 -35.60 13.95
CA LYS A 10 -4.64 -35.03 15.23
C LYS A 10 -3.27 -34.34 15.10
N PRO A 11 -2.20 -34.99 14.62
CA PRO A 11 -0.91 -34.34 14.34
C PRO A 11 -0.98 -33.08 13.45
N PHE A 12 -1.94 -33.03 12.52
CA PHE A 12 -2.10 -31.88 11.63
C PHE A 12 -2.80 -30.68 12.28
N LEU A 13 -3.80 -30.92 13.16
CA LEU A 13 -4.75 -29.87 13.60
C LEU A 13 -4.98 -29.79 15.12
N TYR A 14 -4.79 -30.87 15.87
CA TYR A 14 -5.15 -30.95 17.29
C TYR A 14 -3.91 -30.88 18.19
N THR A 15 -3.87 -29.89 19.09
CA THR A 15 -2.82 -29.78 20.11
C THR A 15 -3.25 -30.47 21.40
N ASP A 16 -2.41 -31.38 21.90
CA ASP A 16 -2.58 -32.02 23.21
C ASP A 16 -2.03 -31.14 24.36
N GLY A 17 -1.64 -29.90 24.09
CA GLY A 17 -1.01 -28.98 25.05
C GLY A 17 0.50 -29.19 25.25
N VAL A 18 1.06 -30.30 24.75
CA VAL A 18 2.50 -30.64 24.81
C VAL A 18 3.17 -30.64 23.42
N ASN A 19 2.47 -31.12 22.39
CA ASN A 19 2.98 -31.16 21.01
C ASN A 19 2.31 -30.07 20.16
N ILE A 20 3.12 -29.27 19.48
CA ILE A 20 2.61 -28.27 18.53
C ILE A 20 2.28 -28.98 17.21
N THR A 21 1.11 -28.70 16.65
CA THR A 21 0.67 -29.33 15.39
C THR A 21 1.46 -28.82 14.20
N GLY A 22 1.52 -29.60 13.13
CA GLY A 22 2.22 -29.19 11.90
C GLY A 22 1.71 -27.84 11.37
N LEU A 23 0.39 -27.63 11.36
CA LEU A 23 -0.20 -26.36 10.95
C LEU A 23 0.17 -25.21 11.89
N ALA A 24 0.06 -25.40 13.20
CA ALA A 24 0.39 -24.37 14.17
C ALA A 24 1.87 -23.99 14.09
N MET A 25 2.76 -24.97 13.92
CA MET A 25 4.19 -24.73 13.70
C MET A 25 4.46 -23.94 12.43
N THR A 26 3.84 -24.32 11.31
CA THR A 26 3.97 -23.59 10.04
C THR A 26 3.50 -22.14 10.19
N MET A 27 2.36 -21.92 10.83
CA MET A 27 1.83 -20.57 11.05
C MET A 27 2.68 -19.75 12.02
N TRP A 28 3.23 -20.39 13.06
CA TRP A 28 4.11 -19.74 14.01
C TRP A 28 5.44 -19.32 13.37
N LEU A 29 6.09 -20.22 12.62
CA LEU A 29 7.30 -19.92 11.85
C LEU A 29 7.07 -18.76 10.87
N LEU A 30 5.99 -18.86 10.09
CA LEU A 30 5.60 -17.83 9.13
C LEU A 30 5.44 -16.47 9.83
N SER A 31 4.65 -16.43 10.91
CA SER A 31 4.34 -15.19 11.63
C SER A 31 5.58 -14.59 12.28
N ALA A 32 6.41 -15.41 12.93
CA ALA A 32 7.64 -14.96 13.59
C ALA A 32 8.65 -14.40 12.58
N SER A 33 8.94 -15.14 11.51
CA SER A 33 9.92 -14.72 10.49
C SER A 33 9.46 -13.47 9.76
N ILE A 34 8.18 -13.36 9.42
CA ILE A 34 7.62 -12.18 8.76
C ILE A 34 7.61 -10.98 9.70
N ALA A 35 7.21 -11.14 10.96
CA ALA A 35 7.17 -10.02 11.90
C ALA A 35 8.56 -9.43 12.14
N ILE A 36 9.56 -10.28 12.40
CA ILE A 36 10.94 -9.84 12.60
C ILE A 36 11.49 -9.24 11.29
N GLY A 37 11.29 -9.95 10.17
CA GLY A 37 11.77 -9.51 8.87
C GLY A 37 11.18 -8.17 8.43
N PHE A 38 9.90 -7.94 8.69
CA PHE A 38 9.20 -6.68 8.44
C PHE A 38 9.80 -5.55 9.26
N CYS A 39 9.91 -5.72 10.59
CA CYS A 39 10.47 -4.70 11.48
C CYS A 39 11.89 -4.30 11.09
N VAL A 40 12.73 -5.27 10.72
CA VAL A 40 14.12 -5.03 10.28
C VAL A 40 14.18 -4.43 8.88
N SER A 41 13.25 -4.79 7.99
CA SER A 41 13.22 -4.28 6.61
C SER A 41 12.90 -2.78 6.51
N ILE A 42 12.17 -2.21 7.47
CA ILE A 42 11.83 -0.78 7.49
C ILE A 42 13.12 0.09 7.52
N PRO A 43 13.99 0.01 8.54
CA PRO A 43 15.22 0.80 8.57
C PRO A 43 16.19 0.41 7.45
N LEU A 44 16.28 -0.88 7.08
CA LEU A 44 17.12 -1.32 5.96
C LEU A 44 16.68 -0.72 4.63
N SER A 45 15.37 -0.58 4.38
CA SER A 45 14.85 0.00 3.13
C SER A 45 15.23 1.48 3.00
N ILE A 46 15.19 2.24 4.11
CA ILE A 46 15.65 3.63 4.15
C ILE A 46 17.16 3.68 3.86
N ALA A 47 17.95 2.85 4.54
CA ALA A 47 19.39 2.75 4.33
C ALA A 47 19.73 2.38 2.87
N ARG A 48 18.93 1.50 2.26
CA ARG A 48 19.07 1.04 0.88
C ARG A 48 18.81 2.11 -0.18
N VAL A 49 18.01 3.14 0.14
CA VAL A 49 17.72 4.27 -0.76
C VAL A 49 18.60 5.50 -0.45
N SER A 50 19.39 5.44 0.63
CA SER A 50 20.29 6.53 1.00
C SER A 50 21.27 6.89 -0.13
N LYS A 51 21.54 8.20 -0.26
CA LYS A 51 22.57 8.73 -1.17
C LYS A 51 23.99 8.34 -0.72
N ASN A 52 24.18 8.04 0.56
CA ASN A 52 25.49 7.70 1.09
C ASN A 52 25.88 6.26 0.71
N ARG A 53 26.95 6.15 -0.11
CA ARG A 53 27.46 4.87 -0.59
C ARG A 53 27.82 3.89 0.54
N TRP A 54 28.34 4.39 1.67
CA TRP A 54 28.78 3.57 2.79
C TRP A 54 27.63 2.92 3.55
N VAL A 55 26.45 3.56 3.55
CA VAL A 55 25.23 3.00 4.16
C VAL A 55 24.51 2.09 3.18
N ARG A 56 24.45 2.50 1.91
CA ARG A 56 23.74 1.75 0.86
C ARG A 56 24.40 0.43 0.50
N TRP A 57 25.72 0.38 0.45
CA TRP A 57 26.47 -0.76 -0.08
C TRP A 57 26.38 -2.03 0.80
N PRO A 58 26.52 -1.95 2.14
CA PRO A 58 26.33 -3.12 3.00
C PRO A 58 24.91 -3.72 2.87
N VAL A 59 23.88 -2.86 2.85
CA VAL A 59 22.49 -3.32 2.68
C VAL A 59 22.28 -3.91 1.29
N GLN A 60 22.86 -3.32 0.25
CA GLN A 60 22.83 -3.86 -1.11
C GLN A 60 23.49 -5.23 -1.21
N PHE A 61 24.65 -5.40 -0.59
CA PHE A 61 25.36 -6.66 -0.59
C PHE A 61 24.53 -7.75 0.11
N TYR A 62 23.98 -7.42 1.28
CA TYR A 62 23.06 -8.28 2.01
C TYR A 62 21.84 -8.67 1.16
N THR A 63 21.11 -7.70 0.60
CA THR A 63 19.91 -8.00 -0.18
C THR A 63 20.22 -8.80 -1.45
N TYR A 64 21.37 -8.54 -2.08
CA TYR A 64 21.82 -9.30 -3.24
C TYR A 64 22.16 -10.76 -2.89
N LEU A 65 22.87 -10.98 -1.78
CA LEU A 65 23.24 -12.32 -1.31
C LEU A 65 22.01 -13.17 -0.99
N PHE A 66 21.10 -12.65 -0.16
CA PHE A 66 19.95 -13.42 0.32
C PHE A 66 18.84 -13.59 -0.73
N ARG A 67 18.68 -12.64 -1.66
CA ARG A 67 17.76 -12.82 -2.79
C ARG A 67 18.37 -13.62 -3.94
N GLY A 68 19.70 -13.71 -4.01
CA GLY A 68 20.43 -14.42 -5.06
C GLY A 68 20.74 -15.89 -4.72
N THR A 69 20.50 -16.32 -3.48
CA THR A 69 20.78 -17.69 -3.03
C THR A 69 19.48 -18.43 -2.65
N PRO A 70 19.36 -19.73 -2.94
CA PRO A 70 18.18 -20.50 -2.57
C PRO A 70 18.00 -20.57 -1.05
N LEU A 71 16.75 -20.41 -0.57
CA LEU A 71 16.44 -20.46 0.86
C LEU A 71 16.86 -21.77 1.52
N TYR A 72 16.73 -22.90 0.82
CA TYR A 72 17.19 -24.20 1.32
C TYR A 72 18.69 -24.20 1.65
N ILE A 73 19.51 -23.59 0.79
CA ILE A 73 20.95 -23.49 1.02
C ILE A 73 21.23 -22.56 2.21
N GLN A 74 20.49 -21.46 2.35
CA GLN A 74 20.61 -20.56 3.51
C GLN A 74 20.28 -21.30 4.81
N LEU A 75 19.21 -22.10 4.82
CA LEU A 75 18.82 -22.92 5.97
C LEU A 75 19.90 -23.93 6.34
N LEU A 76 20.44 -24.66 5.35
CA LEU A 76 21.54 -25.61 5.59
C LEU A 76 22.79 -24.90 6.13
N ILE A 77 23.16 -23.74 5.58
CA ILE A 77 24.29 -22.97 6.09
C ILE A 77 24.04 -22.60 7.56
N CYS A 78 22.85 -22.13 7.91
CA CYS A 78 22.53 -21.79 9.31
C CYS A 78 22.56 -23.03 10.22
N TYR A 79 21.89 -24.12 9.83
CA TYR A 79 21.68 -25.28 10.68
C TYR A 79 22.89 -26.20 10.78
N THR A 80 23.56 -26.50 9.66
CA THR A 80 24.70 -27.43 9.62
C THR A 80 26.02 -26.73 9.40
N GLY A 81 26.05 -25.71 8.53
CA GLY A 81 27.28 -25.00 8.17
C GLY A 81 27.90 -24.25 9.35
N ILE A 82 27.16 -23.32 9.96
CA ILE A 82 27.65 -22.49 11.06
C ILE A 82 27.94 -23.34 12.30
N TYR A 83 27.08 -24.31 12.62
CA TYR A 83 27.29 -25.20 13.76
C TYR A 83 28.57 -26.05 13.63
N SER A 84 29.03 -26.34 12.41
CA SER A 84 30.27 -27.11 12.19
C SER A 84 31.54 -26.38 12.67
N ILE A 85 31.50 -25.05 12.76
CA ILE A 85 32.64 -24.20 13.14
C ILE A 85 32.94 -24.38 14.63
N ALA A 86 34.18 -24.75 14.97
CA ALA A 86 34.61 -24.98 16.35
C ALA A 86 34.38 -23.74 17.25
N ALA A 87 34.73 -22.55 16.77
CA ALA A 87 34.55 -21.29 17.50
C ALA A 87 33.09 -20.98 17.89
N VAL A 88 32.11 -21.47 17.11
CA VAL A 88 30.68 -21.32 17.43
C VAL A 88 30.28 -22.26 18.56
N ARG A 89 30.80 -23.50 18.56
CA ARG A 89 30.54 -24.52 19.59
C ARG A 89 31.24 -24.23 20.92
N GLU A 90 32.38 -23.55 20.89
CA GLU A 90 33.12 -23.15 22.08
C GLU A 90 32.41 -22.04 22.87
N GLN A 91 31.55 -21.24 22.21
CA GLN A 91 30.80 -20.15 22.82
C GLN A 91 29.42 -20.65 23.28
N PRO A 92 29.12 -20.68 24.60
CA PRO A 92 27.90 -21.30 25.12
C PRO A 92 26.59 -20.73 24.55
N MET A 93 26.53 -19.42 24.32
CA MET A 93 25.34 -18.77 23.75
C MET A 93 25.13 -19.13 22.28
N LEU A 94 26.21 -19.23 21.50
CA LEU A 94 26.13 -19.56 20.08
C LEU A 94 25.88 -21.06 19.87
N ASP A 95 26.48 -21.93 20.69
CA ASP A 95 26.17 -23.36 20.70
C ASP A 95 24.68 -23.59 20.98
N ALA A 96 24.15 -22.99 22.05
CA ALA A 96 22.73 -23.12 22.40
C ALA A 96 21.80 -22.62 21.28
N PHE A 97 22.16 -21.53 20.60
CA PHE A 97 21.36 -20.97 19.51
C PHE A 97 21.39 -21.86 18.27
N PHE A 98 22.57 -22.21 17.77
CA PHE A 98 22.73 -22.93 16.49
C PHE A 98 22.46 -24.43 16.58
N ARG A 99 22.50 -25.00 17.79
CA ARG A 99 22.08 -26.39 18.04
C ARG A 99 20.57 -26.59 17.88
N ASP A 100 19.78 -25.54 18.12
CA ASP A 100 18.33 -25.60 17.97
C ASP A 100 17.93 -25.34 16.50
N ALA A 101 17.33 -26.36 15.89
CA ALA A 101 16.79 -26.29 14.53
C ALA A 101 15.78 -25.16 14.34
N MET A 102 14.99 -24.84 15.38
CA MET A 102 13.99 -23.79 15.31
C MET A 102 14.63 -22.42 15.13
N ASN A 103 15.63 -22.11 15.95
CA ASN A 103 16.36 -20.83 15.91
C ASN A 103 17.05 -20.63 14.56
N CYS A 104 17.70 -21.67 14.05
CA CYS A 104 18.32 -21.67 12.71
C CYS A 104 17.30 -21.44 11.60
N THR A 105 16.12 -22.06 11.70
CA THR A 105 15.04 -21.92 10.71
C THR A 105 14.47 -20.52 10.71
N ILE A 106 14.14 -19.97 11.89
CA ILE A 106 13.65 -18.60 12.03
C ILE A 106 14.70 -17.62 11.51
N LEU A 107 15.99 -17.81 11.84
CA LEU A 107 17.06 -16.93 11.38
C LEU A 107 17.14 -16.92 9.85
N ALA A 108 17.22 -18.10 9.21
CA ALA A 108 17.31 -18.20 7.75
C ALA A 108 16.09 -17.58 7.06
N PHE A 109 14.88 -17.89 7.53
CA PHE A 109 13.64 -17.36 6.96
C PHE A 109 13.52 -15.85 7.17
N THR A 110 13.89 -15.35 8.36
CA THR A 110 13.89 -13.92 8.68
C THR A 110 14.83 -13.16 7.77
N LEU A 111 16.08 -13.62 7.62
CA LEU A 111 17.05 -12.96 6.75
C LEU A 111 16.60 -12.95 5.29
N ASN A 112 16.02 -14.06 4.83
CA ASN A 112 15.48 -14.16 3.48
C ASN A 112 14.32 -13.18 3.25
N THR A 113 13.23 -13.29 4.03
CA THR A 113 12.05 -12.43 3.86
C THR A 113 12.38 -10.96 4.10
N CYS A 114 13.30 -10.66 5.03
CA CYS A 114 13.77 -9.30 5.26
C CYS A 114 14.47 -8.71 4.04
N ALA A 115 15.30 -9.50 3.34
CA ALA A 115 15.98 -9.07 2.13
C ALA A 115 15.01 -8.75 0.98
N TYR A 116 14.00 -9.61 0.76
CA TYR A 116 12.94 -9.35 -0.23
C TYR A 116 12.10 -8.13 0.15
N THR A 117 11.62 -8.07 1.39
CA THR A 117 10.80 -6.95 1.90
C THR A 117 11.55 -5.62 1.84
N THR A 118 12.85 -5.61 2.17
CA THR A 118 13.71 -4.42 2.07
C THR A 118 13.74 -3.86 0.64
N GLU A 119 13.84 -4.71 -0.37
CA GLU A 119 13.86 -4.29 -1.77
C GLU A 119 12.47 -3.90 -2.29
N ILE A 120 11.40 -4.53 -1.80
CA ILE A 120 10.02 -4.10 -2.07
C ILE A 120 9.82 -2.66 -1.56
N PHE A 121 10.16 -2.39 -0.30
CA PHE A 121 10.02 -1.04 0.27
C PHE A 121 10.98 -0.04 -0.36
N ALA A 122 12.23 -0.42 -0.61
CA ALA A 122 13.19 0.45 -1.31
C ALA A 122 12.73 0.77 -2.74
N GLY A 123 12.15 -0.20 -3.45
CA GLY A 123 11.53 -0.01 -4.75
C GLY A 123 10.36 0.98 -4.70
N ALA A 124 9.47 0.80 -3.72
CA ALA A 124 8.34 1.70 -3.50
C ALA A 124 8.77 3.12 -3.13
N ILE A 125 9.82 3.32 -2.33
CA ILE A 125 10.38 4.65 -2.05
C ILE A 125 10.91 5.30 -3.34
N ARG A 126 11.59 4.54 -4.21
CA ARG A 126 12.16 5.05 -5.47
C ARG A 126 11.10 5.41 -6.52
N SER A 127 9.95 4.75 -6.49
CA SER A 127 8.84 5.01 -7.43
C SER A 127 7.88 6.11 -6.96
N MET A 128 8.07 6.67 -5.75
CA MET A 128 7.25 7.79 -5.28
C MET A 128 7.41 9.01 -6.19
N ALA A 129 6.30 9.70 -6.44
CA ALA A 129 6.31 10.95 -7.18
C ALA A 129 7.12 12.01 -6.42
N HIS A 130 8.04 12.67 -7.10
CA HIS A 130 8.90 13.70 -6.51
C HIS A 130 8.09 14.84 -5.90
N GLY A 131 6.93 15.16 -6.47
CA GLY A 131 5.99 16.18 -5.98
C GLY A 131 5.49 15.93 -4.55
N GLU A 132 5.27 14.68 -4.12
CA GLU A 132 4.86 14.36 -2.74
C GLU A 132 5.94 14.77 -1.72
N VAL A 133 7.20 14.53 -2.09
CA VAL A 133 8.36 14.83 -1.26
C VAL A 133 8.65 16.33 -1.25
N GLU A 134 8.45 17.01 -2.39
CA GLU A 134 8.62 18.46 -2.52
C GLU A 134 7.52 19.23 -1.78
N ALA A 135 6.26 18.82 -1.88
CA ALA A 135 5.15 19.41 -1.14
C ALA A 135 5.35 19.29 0.38
N ALA A 136 5.76 18.10 0.85
CA ALA A 136 6.06 17.89 2.26
C ALA A 136 7.20 18.80 2.76
N LYS A 137 8.25 19.01 1.94
CA LYS A 137 9.34 19.94 2.25
C LYS A 137 8.88 21.40 2.26
N ALA A 138 8.00 21.79 1.34
CA ALA A 138 7.41 23.13 1.31
C ALA A 138 6.57 23.41 2.56
N TYR A 139 5.94 22.37 3.13
CA TYR A 139 5.26 22.41 4.42
C TYR A 139 6.22 22.39 5.64
N GLY A 140 7.54 22.46 5.42
CA GLY A 140 8.56 22.49 6.48
C GLY A 140 8.97 21.12 7.02
N LEU A 141 8.50 20.01 6.44
CA LEU A 141 8.93 18.67 6.87
C LEU A 141 10.31 18.34 6.29
N THR A 142 11.29 18.13 7.18
CA THR A 142 12.66 17.76 6.80
C THR A 142 13.17 16.58 7.63
N GLY A 143 14.19 15.89 7.13
CA GLY A 143 14.86 14.79 7.83
C GLY A 143 13.93 13.67 8.27
N TRP A 144 13.98 13.29 9.56
CA TRP A 144 13.18 12.21 10.12
C TRP A 144 11.66 12.45 10.02
N LYS A 145 11.20 13.71 10.19
CA LYS A 145 9.77 14.03 10.13
C LYS A 145 9.19 13.73 8.75
N LEU A 146 9.93 14.05 7.69
CA LEU A 146 9.54 13.73 6.32
C LEU A 146 9.41 12.19 6.12
N TYR A 147 10.36 11.43 6.65
CA TYR A 147 10.33 9.97 6.54
C TYR A 147 9.21 9.33 7.35
N ALA A 148 9.03 9.74 8.61
CA ALA A 148 8.07 9.15 9.53
C ALA A 148 6.61 9.50 9.19
N TYR A 149 6.33 10.73 8.74
CA TYR A 149 4.97 11.20 8.53
C TYR A 149 4.48 11.10 7.07
N VAL A 150 5.37 11.11 6.08
CA VAL A 150 4.97 11.14 4.66
C VAL A 150 5.46 9.92 3.92
N ILE A 151 6.79 9.69 3.89
CA ILE A 151 7.37 8.65 3.04
C ILE A 151 6.98 7.25 3.53
N MET A 152 7.28 6.91 4.78
CA MET A 152 7.08 5.55 5.29
C MET A 152 5.60 5.11 5.29
N PRO A 153 4.64 5.93 5.77
CA PRO A 153 3.23 5.55 5.71
C PRO A 153 2.72 5.34 4.27
N SER A 154 3.16 6.18 3.33
CA SER A 154 2.81 6.06 1.90
C SER A 154 3.40 4.77 1.29
N VAL A 155 4.66 4.49 1.59
CA VAL A 155 5.40 3.31 1.11
C VAL A 155 4.78 2.02 1.64
N LEU A 156 4.53 1.91 2.95
CA LEU A 156 3.94 0.71 3.56
C LEU A 156 2.55 0.41 2.96
N ARG A 157 1.77 1.45 2.67
CA ARG A 157 0.45 1.30 2.05
C ARG A 157 0.54 0.86 0.59
N ARG A 158 1.40 1.51 -0.22
CA ARG A 158 1.58 1.21 -1.65
C ARG A 158 2.24 -0.14 -1.90
N SER A 159 3.07 -0.60 -0.96
CA SER A 159 3.77 -1.88 -1.06
C SER A 159 2.96 -3.08 -0.54
N LEU A 160 1.79 -2.85 0.08
CA LEU A 160 0.97 -3.94 0.66
C LEU A 160 0.69 -5.09 -0.32
N PRO A 161 0.33 -4.86 -1.60
CA PRO A 161 0.09 -5.97 -2.54
C PRO A 161 1.34 -6.78 -2.85
N TYR A 162 2.49 -6.11 -3.00
CA TYR A 162 3.77 -6.77 -3.23
C TYR A 162 4.23 -7.55 -2.00
N TYR A 163 4.01 -6.98 -0.81
CA TYR A 163 4.29 -7.63 0.46
C TYR A 163 3.39 -8.85 0.70
N SER A 164 2.11 -8.78 0.37
CA SER A 164 1.18 -9.93 0.42
C SER A 164 1.72 -11.10 -0.41
N ASN A 165 2.20 -10.83 -1.63
CA ASN A 165 2.81 -11.87 -2.47
C ASN A 165 4.04 -12.51 -1.81
N GLU A 166 4.89 -11.70 -1.18
CA GLU A 166 6.06 -12.19 -0.45
C GLU A 166 5.65 -13.07 0.75
N VAL A 167 4.62 -12.67 1.51
CA VAL A 167 4.09 -13.48 2.61
C VAL A 167 3.59 -14.85 2.12
N ILE A 168 2.90 -14.89 0.98
CA ILE A 168 2.41 -16.15 0.38
C ILE A 168 3.57 -17.02 -0.09
N LEU A 169 4.58 -16.43 -0.75
CA LEU A 169 5.80 -17.14 -1.15
C LEU A 169 6.55 -17.68 0.07
N MET A 170 6.60 -16.92 1.16
CA MET A 170 7.21 -17.36 2.41
C MET A 170 6.43 -18.51 3.05
N LEU A 171 5.09 -18.51 3.01
CA LEU A 171 4.27 -19.66 3.43
C LEU A 171 4.66 -20.94 2.67
N HIS A 172 4.78 -20.89 1.34
CA HIS A 172 5.23 -22.05 0.57
C HIS A 172 6.66 -22.46 0.93
N SER A 173 7.51 -21.48 1.19
CA SER A 173 8.91 -21.68 1.57
C SER A 173 9.07 -22.30 2.96
N THR A 174 8.07 -22.18 3.85
CA THR A 174 8.08 -22.85 5.16
C THR A 174 8.20 -24.36 5.06
N THR A 175 7.77 -24.95 3.94
CA THR A 175 7.94 -26.39 3.67
C THR A 175 9.39 -26.81 3.85
N VAL A 176 10.34 -25.96 3.48
CA VAL A 176 11.79 -26.23 3.59
C VAL A 176 12.24 -26.47 5.04
N ALA A 177 11.49 -26.00 6.04
CA ALA A 177 11.80 -26.22 7.45
C ALA A 177 11.89 -27.71 7.82
N PHE A 178 11.13 -28.59 7.13
CA PHE A 178 11.17 -30.04 7.34
C PHE A 178 12.59 -30.61 7.21
N THR A 179 13.44 -30.02 6.36
CA THR A 179 14.80 -30.51 6.12
C THR A 179 15.71 -30.27 7.32
N ALA A 180 15.41 -29.26 8.13
CA ALA A 180 16.05 -29.02 9.41
C ALA A 180 15.33 -29.77 10.56
N THR A 181 14.51 -30.78 10.24
CA THR A 181 13.74 -31.60 11.21
C THR A 181 12.67 -30.85 12.00
N VAL A 182 12.30 -29.65 11.57
CA VAL A 182 11.23 -28.87 12.19
C VAL A 182 9.87 -29.53 11.88
N PRO A 183 8.99 -29.75 12.88
CA PRO A 183 7.72 -30.46 12.70
C PRO A 183 6.63 -29.57 12.08
N ASP A 184 6.82 -29.19 10.82
CA ASP A 184 5.85 -28.45 10.00
C ASP A 184 4.81 -29.40 9.34
N ILE A 185 3.85 -28.85 8.58
CA ILE A 185 2.87 -29.65 7.83
C ILE A 185 3.55 -30.73 6.97
N LEU A 186 4.66 -30.39 6.30
CA LEU A 186 5.32 -31.31 5.39
C LEU A 186 6.02 -32.45 6.15
N LYS A 187 6.60 -32.18 7.32
CA LYS A 187 7.15 -33.20 8.21
C LYS A 187 6.08 -34.20 8.66
N VAL A 188 4.91 -33.72 9.10
CA VAL A 188 3.78 -34.59 9.49
C VAL A 188 3.32 -35.47 8.32
N ALA A 189 3.22 -34.91 7.11
CA ALA A 189 2.87 -35.67 5.92
C ALA A 189 3.91 -36.73 5.55
N ARG A 190 5.21 -36.42 5.73
CA ARG A 190 6.30 -37.37 5.50
C ARG A 190 6.26 -38.52 6.49
N ASP A 191 5.95 -38.23 7.75
CA ASP A 191 5.87 -39.24 8.82
C ASP A 191 4.68 -40.16 8.60
N ALA A 192 3.50 -39.62 8.26
CA ALA A 192 2.34 -40.40 7.86
C ALA A 192 2.60 -41.29 6.64
N ASN A 193 3.31 -40.78 5.63
CA ASN A 193 3.71 -41.57 4.47
C ASN A 193 4.70 -42.68 4.84
N SER A 194 5.63 -42.43 5.78
CA SER A 194 6.60 -43.45 6.19
C SER A 194 5.96 -44.61 6.97
N ALA A 195 4.87 -44.34 7.69
CA ALA A 195 4.13 -45.33 8.44
C ALA A 195 3.13 -46.13 7.57
N THR A 196 2.48 -45.45 6.62
CA THR A 196 1.38 -46.03 5.82
C THR A 196 1.76 -46.40 4.39
N PHE A 197 2.91 -45.91 3.90
CA PHE A 197 3.35 -45.96 2.49
C PHE A 197 2.37 -45.32 1.49
N MET A 198 1.36 -44.57 1.96
CA MET A 198 0.34 -43.93 1.13
C MET A 198 0.78 -42.52 0.69
N THR A 199 1.69 -42.44 -0.29
CA THR A 199 2.33 -41.19 -0.71
C THR A 199 1.33 -40.16 -1.24
N PHE A 200 0.48 -40.56 -2.18
CA PHE A 200 -0.49 -39.64 -2.80
C PHE A 200 -1.46 -39.04 -1.77
N GLN A 201 -1.92 -39.84 -0.81
CA GLN A 201 -2.88 -39.40 0.19
C GLN A 201 -2.23 -38.49 1.24
N SER A 202 -1.04 -38.85 1.73
CA SER A 202 -0.33 -38.09 2.77
C SER A 202 0.08 -36.70 2.29
N PHE A 203 0.72 -36.62 1.10
CA PHE A 203 1.08 -35.32 0.51
C PHE A 203 -0.12 -34.58 -0.10
N GLY A 204 -1.16 -35.30 -0.53
CA GLY A 204 -2.41 -34.70 -0.98
C GLY A 204 -3.13 -33.93 0.11
N ILE A 205 -3.17 -34.47 1.34
CA ILE A 205 -3.72 -33.76 2.51
C ILE A 205 -2.90 -32.50 2.81
N ALA A 206 -1.56 -32.61 2.82
CA ALA A 206 -0.69 -31.44 3.01
C ALA A 206 -0.92 -30.36 1.95
N ALA A 207 -1.05 -30.75 0.67
CA ALA A 207 -1.31 -29.81 -0.42
C ALA A 207 -2.66 -29.07 -0.23
N VAL A 208 -3.72 -29.79 0.15
CA VAL A 208 -5.03 -29.17 0.45
C VAL A 208 -4.94 -28.23 1.66
N MET A 209 -4.16 -28.57 2.69
CA MET A 209 -3.94 -27.69 3.84
C MET A 209 -3.22 -26.40 3.43
N TYR A 210 -2.09 -26.50 2.72
CA TYR A 210 -1.38 -25.31 2.21
C TYR A 210 -2.28 -24.45 1.32
N LEU A 211 -3.04 -25.07 0.42
CA LEU A 211 -3.99 -24.37 -0.45
C LEU A 211 -5.05 -23.62 0.36
N THR A 212 -5.62 -24.25 1.39
CA THR A 212 -6.62 -23.64 2.27
C THR A 212 -6.04 -22.45 3.02
N VAL A 213 -4.86 -22.59 3.60
CA VAL A 213 -4.16 -21.51 4.31
C VAL A 213 -3.84 -20.36 3.35
N THR A 214 -3.33 -20.65 2.15
CA THR A 214 -3.05 -19.64 1.12
C THR A 214 -4.32 -18.88 0.74
N PHE A 215 -5.45 -19.55 0.50
CA PHE A 215 -6.71 -18.87 0.18
C PHE A 215 -7.21 -17.97 1.33
N ILE A 216 -7.09 -18.43 2.58
CA ILE A 216 -7.43 -17.62 3.75
C ILE A 216 -6.54 -16.37 3.81
N LEU A 217 -5.22 -16.52 3.70
CA LEU A 217 -4.28 -15.39 3.71
C LEU A 217 -4.56 -14.40 2.57
N VAL A 218 -4.75 -14.88 1.34
CA VAL A 218 -5.11 -14.05 0.19
C VAL A 218 -6.43 -13.30 0.45
N GLY A 219 -7.43 -13.98 1.02
CA GLY A 219 -8.71 -13.37 1.38
C GLY A 219 -8.55 -12.23 2.40
N LEU A 220 -7.74 -12.46 3.44
CA LEU A 220 -7.43 -11.46 4.46
C LEU A 220 -6.68 -10.25 3.87
N PHE A 221 -5.66 -10.48 3.04
CA PHE A 221 -4.94 -9.40 2.37
C PHE A 221 -5.84 -8.63 1.40
N ARG A 222 -6.70 -9.28 0.63
CA ARG A 222 -7.68 -8.59 -0.23
C ARG A 222 -8.64 -7.72 0.57
N LEU A 223 -9.05 -8.15 1.76
CA LEU A 223 -9.90 -7.34 2.64
C LEU A 223 -9.14 -6.10 3.15
N ALA A 224 -7.88 -6.28 3.57
CA ALA A 224 -7.01 -5.19 4.00
C ALA A 224 -6.71 -4.21 2.84
N GLU A 225 -6.41 -4.72 1.65
CA GLU A 225 -6.21 -3.94 0.43
C GLU A 225 -7.46 -3.13 0.09
N ARG A 226 -8.67 -3.71 0.09
CA ARG A 226 -9.91 -2.97 -0.21
C ARG A 226 -10.14 -1.81 0.75
N ARG A 227 -9.85 -2.00 2.05
CA ARG A 227 -9.94 -0.93 3.05
C ARG A 227 -8.98 0.22 2.75
N TRP A 228 -7.83 -0.04 2.13
CA TRP A 228 -6.80 0.96 1.82
C TRP A 228 -6.87 1.50 0.39
N LEU A 229 -7.39 0.73 -0.56
CA LEU A 229 -7.65 1.11 -1.96
C LEU A 229 -8.73 2.18 -2.10
N ALA A 230 -9.60 2.34 -1.09
CA ALA A 230 -10.52 3.49 -1.00
C ALA A 230 -9.77 4.85 -0.99
N PHE A 231 -8.46 4.86 -0.77
CA PHE A 231 -7.59 6.04 -0.81
C PHE A 231 -6.76 6.14 -2.11
N LEU A 232 -6.69 5.10 -2.95
CA LEU A 232 -5.99 5.08 -4.25
C LEU A 232 -6.79 5.76 -5.37
N GLY A 233 -7.72 6.65 -5.01
CA GLY A 233 -8.52 7.45 -5.94
C GLY A 233 -7.68 8.27 -6.92
N ASP A 234 -6.46 8.65 -6.55
CA ASP A 234 -5.56 9.48 -7.37
C ASP A 234 -5.14 8.80 -8.69
N SER A 235 -4.77 7.52 -8.69
CA SER A 235 -4.36 6.85 -9.93
C SER A 235 -5.54 6.60 -10.87
N ALA A 236 -6.72 6.32 -10.31
CA ALA A 236 -7.95 6.27 -11.09
C ALA A 236 -8.31 7.66 -11.65
N TYR A 237 -8.06 8.73 -10.88
CA TYR A 237 -8.29 10.11 -11.28
C TYR A 237 -7.39 10.53 -12.46
N GLU A 238 -6.08 10.29 -12.37
CA GLU A 238 -5.11 10.54 -13.44
C GLU A 238 -5.44 9.77 -14.74
N PHE A 239 -5.87 8.51 -14.62
CA PHE A 239 -6.33 7.73 -15.77
C PHE A 239 -7.60 8.34 -16.38
N THR A 240 -8.53 8.78 -15.54
CA THR A 240 -9.77 9.44 -15.97
C THR A 240 -9.47 10.76 -16.70
N LEU A 241 -8.49 11.53 -16.23
CA LEU A 241 -8.01 12.77 -16.86
C LEU A 241 -7.38 12.51 -18.23
N THR A 242 -6.55 11.47 -18.34
CA THR A 242 -5.94 11.07 -19.62
C THR A 242 -7.01 10.65 -20.63
N LEU A 243 -7.99 9.87 -20.19
CA LEU A 243 -9.13 9.45 -21.00
C LEU A 243 -10.01 10.64 -21.41
N ASN A 244 -10.19 11.62 -20.52
CA ASN A 244 -10.95 12.85 -20.77
C ASN A 244 -10.35 13.71 -21.90
N ARG A 245 -9.01 13.79 -21.97
CA ARG A 245 -8.31 14.48 -23.08
C ARG A 245 -8.57 13.81 -24.42
N TRP A 246 -8.51 12.49 -24.47
CA TRP A 246 -8.75 11.74 -25.70
C TRP A 246 -10.21 11.86 -26.14
N LEU A 247 -11.16 11.71 -25.21
CA LEU A 247 -12.58 11.87 -25.48
C LEU A 247 -12.94 13.27 -25.99
N ASN A 248 -12.39 14.33 -25.38
CA ASN A 248 -12.64 15.70 -25.85
C ASN A 248 -11.98 15.99 -27.19
N HIS A 249 -10.81 15.41 -27.49
CA HIS A 249 -10.20 15.51 -28.80
C HIS A 249 -11.10 14.95 -29.91
N TRP A 250 -11.70 13.77 -29.67
CA TRP A 250 -12.65 13.18 -30.62
C TRP A 250 -13.98 13.92 -30.67
N ARG A 251 -14.53 14.37 -29.54
CA ARG A 251 -15.78 15.15 -29.50
C ARG A 251 -15.66 16.47 -30.27
N ALA A 252 -14.54 17.18 -30.11
CA ALA A 252 -14.27 18.41 -30.86
C ALA A 252 -14.20 18.16 -32.37
N LYS A 253 -13.63 17.02 -32.80
CA LYS A 253 -13.58 16.61 -34.21
C LYS A 253 -14.95 16.32 -34.82
N TYR A 254 -15.94 15.96 -33.99
CA TYR A 254 -17.33 15.69 -34.40
C TYR A 254 -18.30 16.84 -34.09
N GLY A 255 -17.80 18.04 -33.76
CA GLY A 255 -18.63 19.24 -33.56
C GLY A 255 -19.37 19.29 -32.22
N TYR A 256 -19.05 18.43 -31.27
CA TYR A 256 -19.63 18.46 -29.92
C TYR A 256 -18.77 19.30 -28.96
N GLY A 257 -19.41 20.09 -28.10
CA GLY A 257 -18.74 20.91 -27.09
C GLY A 257 -18.00 20.11 -26.01
N TYR A 258 -17.19 20.82 -25.23
CA TYR A 258 -16.39 20.27 -24.12
C TYR A 258 -17.26 19.52 -23.11
N TRP A 259 -16.80 18.34 -22.68
CA TRP A 259 -17.47 17.54 -21.65
C TRP A 259 -16.43 16.85 -20.75
N SER A 260 -16.56 16.98 -19.43
CA SER A 260 -15.60 16.44 -18.47
C SER A 260 -16.04 15.10 -17.89
N LEU A 261 -15.37 14.02 -18.31
CA LEU A 261 -15.58 12.66 -17.79
C LEU A 261 -15.18 12.55 -16.31
N SER A 262 -14.09 13.23 -15.91
CA SER A 262 -13.63 13.26 -14.52
C SER A 262 -14.68 13.91 -13.62
N ALA A 263 -15.29 15.03 -14.03
CA ALA A 263 -16.37 15.69 -13.30
C ALA A 263 -17.62 14.80 -13.15
N TYR A 264 -18.03 14.09 -14.22
CA TYR A 264 -19.15 13.16 -14.18
C TYR A 264 -18.92 11.99 -13.20
N LEU A 265 -17.74 11.38 -13.24
CA LEU A 265 -17.37 10.29 -12.33
C LEU A 265 -17.23 10.77 -10.87
N LYS A 266 -16.68 11.97 -10.65
CA LYS A 266 -16.59 12.60 -9.32
C LYS A 266 -17.99 12.76 -8.68
N HIS A 267 -19.00 13.11 -9.48
CA HIS A 267 -20.38 13.23 -9.01
C HIS A 267 -21.02 11.90 -8.60
N LYS A 268 -20.65 10.79 -9.25
CA LYS A 268 -21.18 9.45 -8.96
C LYS A 268 -20.49 8.76 -7.77
N VAL A 269 -19.23 9.11 -7.50
CA VAL A 269 -18.37 8.52 -6.46
C VAL A 269 -18.41 9.32 -5.14
N LYS A 270 -18.98 10.54 -5.16
CA LYS A 270 -19.09 11.46 -4.02
C LYS A 270 -19.85 10.90 -2.79
N SER A 271 -20.56 9.78 -2.93
CA SER A 271 -21.20 9.10 -1.78
C SER A 271 -20.19 8.43 -0.82
N ALA A 272 -18.90 8.41 -1.13
CA ALA A 272 -17.90 7.63 -0.39
C ALA A 272 -16.84 8.44 0.39
N VAL A 273 -16.86 9.79 0.39
CA VAL A 273 -15.80 10.59 1.04
C VAL A 273 -16.39 11.67 1.96
N ASN A 274 -16.81 11.27 3.15
CA ASN A 274 -17.11 12.18 4.28
C ASN A 274 -15.83 12.53 5.06
N PHE A 275 -14.79 13.00 4.36
CA PHE A 275 -13.55 13.53 4.99
C PHE A 275 -13.35 15.03 4.69
N ILE A 276 -14.34 15.61 4.01
CA ILE A 276 -14.28 16.91 3.34
C ILE A 276 -14.89 18.00 4.22
N SER A 277 -15.99 17.66 4.91
CA SER A 277 -16.66 18.55 5.85
C SER A 277 -15.75 18.96 7.02
N ASP A 278 -14.90 18.04 7.50
CA ASP A 278 -14.01 18.29 8.64
C ASP A 278 -12.93 19.35 8.33
N PHE A 279 -12.49 19.46 7.08
CA PHE A 279 -11.46 20.44 6.68
C PHE A 279 -12.03 21.86 6.57
N GLU A 280 -13.21 21.97 5.96
CA GLU A 280 -13.91 23.25 5.78
C GLU A 280 -14.30 23.85 7.15
N GLU A 281 -14.75 23.00 8.08
CA GLU A 281 -15.10 23.40 9.44
C GLU A 281 -13.86 23.79 10.28
N ALA A 282 -12.75 23.07 10.14
CA ALA A 282 -11.49 23.41 10.81
C ALA A 282 -10.92 24.77 10.36
N ILE A 283 -10.99 25.08 9.06
CA ILE A 283 -10.54 26.36 8.51
C ILE A 283 -11.45 27.50 8.98
N ALA A 284 -12.76 27.30 8.96
CA ALA A 284 -13.71 28.30 9.44
C ALA A 284 -13.46 28.65 10.91
N HIS A 285 -13.22 27.64 11.74
CA HIS A 285 -12.88 27.82 13.15
C HIS A 285 -11.62 28.67 13.37
N GLU A 286 -10.56 28.42 12.60
CA GLU A 286 -9.31 29.18 12.74
C GLU A 286 -9.46 30.63 12.26
N CYS A 287 -10.28 30.90 11.24
CA CYS A 287 -10.58 32.27 10.82
C CYS A 287 -11.35 33.07 11.87
N VAL A 288 -12.38 32.46 12.47
CA VAL A 288 -13.11 33.08 13.59
C VAL A 288 -12.15 33.40 14.74
N LYS A 289 -11.28 32.44 15.10
CA LYS A 289 -10.28 32.63 16.16
C LYS A 289 -9.29 33.75 15.89
N ARG A 290 -8.95 34.01 14.62
CA ARG A 290 -8.04 35.09 14.20
C ARG A 290 -8.75 36.41 13.94
N GLY A 291 -10.08 36.46 13.99
CA GLY A 291 -10.88 37.64 13.69
C GLY A 291 -10.82 38.05 12.23
N LEU A 292 -10.77 37.08 11.31
CA LEU A 292 -10.77 37.30 9.86
C LEU A 292 -12.18 37.13 9.28
N ASP A 293 -12.50 37.89 8.23
CA ASP A 293 -13.84 37.93 7.63
C ASP A 293 -14.14 36.72 6.71
N GLY A 294 -13.11 36.08 6.16
CA GLY A 294 -13.28 34.98 5.21
C GLY A 294 -12.00 34.25 4.84
N VAL A 295 -12.13 33.24 3.98
CA VAL A 295 -11.04 32.42 3.46
C VAL A 295 -11.15 32.25 1.96
N VAL A 296 -10.04 32.51 1.26
CA VAL A 296 -9.88 32.23 -0.17
C VAL A 296 -9.01 30.98 -0.34
N CYS A 297 -9.56 29.95 -0.96
CA CYS A 297 -8.89 28.67 -1.22
C CYS A 297 -8.84 28.37 -2.73
N GLY A 298 -7.89 27.52 -3.15
CA GLY A 298 -7.88 26.90 -4.47
C GLY A 298 -7.58 25.41 -4.40
N HIS A 299 -7.95 24.66 -5.45
CA HIS A 299 -7.65 23.23 -5.68
C HIS A 299 -8.26 22.19 -4.75
N ILE A 300 -9.00 22.57 -3.72
CA ILE A 300 -9.45 21.61 -2.70
C ILE A 300 -10.88 21.08 -2.95
N HIS A 301 -11.78 21.81 -3.66
CA HIS A 301 -13.17 21.36 -3.93
C HIS A 301 -13.81 21.92 -5.22
N HIS A 302 -15.14 21.76 -5.37
CA HIS A 302 -15.91 22.47 -6.40
C HIS A 302 -15.80 23.97 -6.19
N ALA A 303 -15.72 24.71 -7.29
CA ALA A 303 -15.70 26.15 -7.24
C ALA A 303 -17.05 26.68 -6.73
N GLU A 304 -17.04 27.31 -5.55
CA GLU A 304 -18.23 27.77 -4.85
C GLU A 304 -17.87 28.89 -3.86
N ILE A 305 -18.81 29.81 -3.66
CA ILE A 305 -18.79 30.83 -2.60
C ILE A 305 -19.94 30.47 -1.66
N ARG A 306 -19.65 30.30 -0.37
CA ARG A 306 -20.64 29.92 0.63
C ARG A 306 -20.27 30.43 2.03
N GLN A 307 -21.25 30.47 2.93
CA GLN A 307 -21.03 30.82 4.34
C GLN A 307 -20.80 29.57 5.18
N VAL A 308 -19.71 29.54 5.96
CA VAL A 308 -19.36 28.40 6.84
C VAL A 308 -19.01 28.95 8.22
N GLY A 309 -19.80 28.61 9.25
CA GLY A 309 -19.50 29.04 10.62
C GLY A 309 -19.46 30.56 10.84
N GLY A 310 -20.13 31.34 9.98
CA GLY A 310 -20.14 32.80 10.05
C GLY A 310 -18.98 33.50 9.34
N VAL A 311 -18.11 32.76 8.65
CA VAL A 311 -17.06 33.32 7.78
C VAL A 311 -17.33 33.01 6.32
N GLU A 312 -16.96 33.95 5.45
CA GLU A 312 -17.15 33.80 4.01
C GLU A 312 -16.09 32.84 3.43
N TYR A 313 -16.53 31.72 2.86
CA TYR A 313 -15.66 30.71 2.28
C TYR A 313 -15.72 30.80 0.75
N LEU A 314 -14.59 31.17 0.14
CA LEU A 314 -14.44 31.33 -1.29
C LEU A 314 -13.47 30.26 -1.83
N ASN A 315 -13.94 29.43 -2.76
CA ASN A 315 -13.10 28.42 -3.39
C ASN A 315 -13.14 28.57 -4.92
N CYS A 316 -11.98 28.79 -5.53
CA CYS A 316 -11.86 28.92 -6.99
C CYS A 316 -11.88 27.58 -7.73
N GLY A 317 -11.88 26.45 -7.00
CA GLY A 317 -11.91 25.10 -7.56
C GLY A 317 -10.59 24.70 -8.23
N ASP A 318 -10.69 23.84 -9.24
CA ASP A 318 -9.54 23.36 -10.02
C ASP A 318 -9.49 24.05 -11.39
N TRP A 319 -8.50 24.91 -11.59
CA TRP A 319 -8.37 25.72 -12.81
C TRP A 319 -8.15 24.88 -14.07
N VAL A 320 -7.67 23.64 -13.91
CA VAL A 320 -7.40 22.73 -15.02
C VAL A 320 -8.68 22.06 -15.53
N GLU A 321 -9.65 21.79 -14.65
CA GLU A 321 -10.85 21.02 -14.98
C GLU A 321 -12.14 21.84 -14.98
N SER A 322 -12.34 22.70 -13.97
CA SER A 322 -13.58 23.47 -13.85
C SER A 322 -13.53 24.81 -14.62
N CYS A 323 -12.34 25.21 -15.10
CA CYS A 323 -12.11 26.47 -15.81
C CYS A 323 -12.80 27.66 -15.11
N THR A 324 -12.61 27.71 -13.79
CA THR A 324 -13.21 28.68 -12.88
C THR A 324 -12.17 29.61 -12.30
N ALA A 325 -12.57 30.84 -12.00
CA ALA A 325 -11.72 31.86 -11.37
C ALA A 325 -12.54 32.64 -10.35
N LEU A 326 -11.89 33.10 -9.28
CA LEU A 326 -12.44 34.14 -8.43
C LEU A 326 -11.94 35.48 -8.96
N ILE A 327 -12.85 36.39 -9.27
CA ILE A 327 -12.55 37.74 -9.77
C ILE A 327 -12.95 38.72 -8.68
N GLU A 328 -11.97 39.47 -8.18
CA GLU A 328 -12.23 40.61 -7.30
C GLU A 328 -12.44 41.86 -8.15
N HIS A 329 -13.61 42.47 -8.00
CA HIS A 329 -13.97 43.72 -8.65
C HIS A 329 -13.43 44.91 -7.85
N LEU A 330 -13.34 46.08 -8.50
CA LEU A 330 -12.80 47.30 -7.87
C LEU A 330 -13.66 47.82 -6.70
N ASP A 331 -14.91 47.36 -6.58
CA ASP A 331 -15.79 47.66 -5.46
C ASP A 331 -15.62 46.69 -4.27
N GLY A 332 -14.67 45.75 -4.36
CA GLY A 332 -14.38 44.75 -3.35
C GLY A 332 -15.30 43.53 -3.40
N THR A 333 -16.22 43.44 -4.37
CA THR A 333 -17.05 42.25 -4.56
C THR A 333 -16.25 41.15 -5.24
N ILE A 334 -16.42 39.90 -4.78
CA ILE A 334 -15.74 38.74 -5.36
C ILE A 334 -16.77 37.87 -6.09
N GLU A 335 -16.56 37.69 -7.39
CA GLU A 335 -17.38 36.86 -8.25
C GLU A 335 -16.69 35.53 -8.55
N LEU A 336 -17.46 34.43 -8.55
CA LEU A 336 -16.99 33.17 -9.11
C LEU A 336 -17.31 33.11 -10.61
N PHE A 337 -16.29 33.35 -11.43
CA PHE A 337 -16.36 33.26 -12.88
C PHE A 337 -16.22 31.81 -13.37
N ARG A 338 -17.08 31.41 -14.32
CA ARG A 338 -17.02 30.10 -14.99
C ARG A 338 -16.96 30.27 -16.50
N LEU A 339 -15.87 29.82 -17.12
CA LEU A 339 -15.64 30.02 -18.56
C LEU A 339 -16.72 29.36 -19.44
N ALA A 340 -17.24 28.19 -19.04
CA ALA A 340 -18.27 27.48 -19.78
C ALA A 340 -19.59 28.29 -19.89
N ASP A 341 -19.98 28.96 -18.81
CA ASP A 341 -21.19 29.78 -18.75
C ASP A 341 -21.03 31.07 -19.57
N ALA A 342 -19.82 31.65 -19.57
CA ALA A 342 -19.50 32.81 -20.38
C ALA A 342 -19.55 32.50 -21.89
N HIS A 343 -19.04 31.34 -22.33
CA HIS A 343 -19.15 30.92 -23.73
C HIS A 343 -20.60 30.65 -24.15
N LEU A 344 -21.42 30.07 -23.27
CA LEU A 344 -22.85 29.86 -23.53
C LEU A 344 -23.60 31.19 -23.69
N LYS A 345 -23.33 32.17 -22.81
CA LYS A 345 -23.91 33.52 -22.91
C LYS A 345 -23.47 34.25 -24.19
N ALA A 346 -22.20 34.14 -24.58
CA ALA A 346 -21.68 34.74 -25.81
C ALA A 346 -22.25 34.09 -27.10
N SER A 347 -22.77 32.87 -27.00
CA SER A 347 -23.34 32.13 -28.14
C SER A 347 -24.85 32.40 -28.36
N GLN A 348 -25.50 33.18 -27.49
CA GLN A 348 -26.91 33.56 -27.66
C GLN A 348 -27.02 34.83 -28.54
N PRO A 349 -27.89 34.85 -29.56
CA PRO A 349 -28.06 36.03 -30.41
C PRO A 349 -28.69 37.18 -29.61
N VAL A 350 -28.07 38.36 -29.70
CA VAL A 350 -28.58 39.61 -29.10
C VAL A 350 -29.91 39.96 -29.76
N VAL A 351 -31.02 39.88 -29.01
CA VAL A 351 -32.31 40.42 -29.45
C VAL A 351 -32.21 41.94 -29.36
N GLN A 352 -32.07 42.61 -30.50
CA GLN A 352 -32.17 44.07 -30.58
C GLN A 352 -33.65 44.48 -30.43
N GLU A 353 -33.94 45.30 -29.42
CA GLU A 353 -35.23 46.00 -29.34
C GLU A 353 -35.37 47.00 -30.51
N PRO A 354 -36.54 47.11 -31.15
CA PRO A 354 -36.72 48.00 -32.28
C PRO A 354 -36.73 49.46 -31.81
N VAL A 355 -35.85 50.26 -32.40
CA VAL A 355 -35.79 51.72 -32.26
C VAL A 355 -37.08 52.32 -32.82
N SER A 356 -37.85 53.05 -31.99
CA SER A 356 -39.03 53.78 -32.46
C SER A 356 -38.61 54.97 -33.32
N GLU A 357 -38.85 54.90 -34.62
CA GLU A 357 -38.76 56.05 -35.52
C GLU A 357 -39.89 57.03 -35.20
N THR A 358 -39.57 58.13 -34.51
CA THR A 358 -40.38 59.36 -34.57
C THR A 358 -40.07 60.08 -35.88
N VAL A 359 -41.03 60.08 -36.80
CA VAL A 359 -41.06 60.95 -37.99
C VAL A 359 -42.22 61.94 -37.86
N ALA A 360 -41.85 63.22 -37.84
CA ALA A 360 -42.63 64.45 -38.02
C ALA A 360 -43.75 64.78 -37.02
#